data_AF-A0A5C9C825-F1
#
_entry.id   AF-A0A5C9C825-F1
#
_cell.length_a   1.000
_cell.length_b   1.000
_cell.length_c   1.000
_cell.angle_alpha   90.00
_cell.angle_beta   90.00
_cell.angle_gamma   90.00
#
_symmetry.space_group_name_H-M   'P 1'
#
loop_
_entity.id
_entity.type
_entity.pdbx_description
1 polymer ?
#
loop_
_entity_poly.entity_id
_entity_poly.type
_entity_poly.pdbx_seq_one_letter_code
_entity_poly.pdbx_strand_id
1 'polypeptide(L)'
;METLEGVPATFISAFKAPVTRGFDSALVRQFPNITTVDMTATIAQIQRVLDQVIGAVEFLFAFTLAAGMVVLFAAVTATREERAREFATATREERAREFAIMRAMGARASLLRQVQRYELAGVGLLAGFLASVMASGVGWALARFVFEFDWVVSLWVPLLGSLVGALLALLAGWWGLREVLQRPVVETLRKAVV
;
A
#
# COMPACT_ATOMS: atom_id res chain seq x y z
N MET A 1 45.30 -14.32 11.80
CA MET A 1 45.41 -15.77 11.53
C MET A 1 46.88 -16.11 11.62
N GLU A 2 47.32 -16.71 12.74
CA GLU A 2 48.66 -17.32 12.83
C GLU A 2 48.70 -18.54 11.91
N THR A 3 49.48 -18.47 10.85
CA THR A 3 49.75 -19.62 9.99
C THR A 3 50.88 -20.43 10.62
N LEU A 4 50.62 -21.71 10.92
CA LEU A 4 51.63 -22.64 11.41
C LEU A 4 52.72 -22.83 10.34
N GLU A 5 53.97 -22.55 10.70
CA GLU A 5 55.12 -22.69 9.80
C GLU A 5 55.25 -24.14 9.30
N GLY A 6 55.23 -24.35 7.98
CA GLY A 6 55.51 -25.64 7.34
C GLY A 6 54.30 -26.47 6.88
N VAL A 7 53.06 -25.97 7.01
CA VAL A 7 51.84 -26.68 6.55
C VAL A 7 51.24 -25.97 5.32
N PRO A 8 50.80 -26.69 4.27
CA PRO A 8 50.12 -26.07 3.14
C PRO A 8 48.85 -25.31 3.58
N ALA A 9 48.82 -24.01 3.34
CA ALA A 9 47.69 -23.13 3.67
C ALA A 9 46.83 -22.86 2.42
N THR A 10 45.52 -23.05 2.54
CA THR A 10 44.54 -22.73 1.49
C THR A 10 43.87 -21.40 1.82
N PHE A 11 43.94 -20.45 0.89
CA PHE A 11 43.27 -19.16 1.00
C PHE A 11 41.96 -19.20 0.20
N ILE A 12 40.88 -18.70 0.79
CA ILE A 12 39.58 -18.57 0.14
C ILE A 12 39.20 -17.09 0.14
N SER A 13 38.79 -16.57 -1.02
CA SER A 13 38.33 -15.19 -1.17
C SER A 13 37.14 -15.14 -2.12
N ALA A 14 36.28 -14.14 -1.93
CA ALA A 14 35.19 -13.82 -2.84
C ALA A 14 35.51 -12.51 -3.58
N PHE A 15 35.14 -12.43 -4.85
CA PHE A 15 35.25 -11.20 -5.65
C PHE A 15 34.10 -11.13 -6.65
N LYS A 16 33.77 -9.91 -7.08
CA LYS A 16 32.81 -9.70 -8.16
C LYS A 16 33.56 -9.72 -9.49
N ALA A 17 33.36 -10.77 -10.28
CA ALA A 17 33.99 -10.88 -11.60
C ALA A 17 33.45 -9.82 -12.57
N PRO A 18 34.31 -9.24 -13.44
CA PRO A 18 33.85 -8.40 -14.54
C PRO A 18 33.05 -9.22 -15.56
N VAL A 19 32.08 -8.59 -16.23
CA VAL A 19 31.12 -9.24 -17.15
C VAL A 19 31.75 -9.64 -18.51
N THR A 20 33.05 -9.88 -18.53
CA THR A 20 33.82 -10.31 -19.71
C THR A 20 33.78 -11.82 -19.85
N ARG A 21 33.30 -12.32 -21.00
CA ARG A 21 33.27 -13.77 -21.28
C ARG A 21 34.68 -14.36 -21.24
N GLY A 22 34.81 -15.49 -20.55
CA GLY A 22 36.07 -16.23 -20.44
C GLY A 22 37.06 -15.67 -19.41
N PHE A 23 36.65 -14.71 -18.57
CA PHE A 23 37.48 -14.19 -17.47
C PHE A 23 37.98 -15.31 -16.56
N ASP A 24 37.07 -16.17 -16.09
CA ASP A 24 37.42 -17.29 -15.20
C ASP A 24 38.36 -18.29 -15.89
N SER A 25 38.12 -18.56 -17.17
CA SER A 25 38.96 -19.45 -17.99
C SER A 25 40.36 -18.86 -18.21
N ALA A 26 40.48 -17.56 -18.39
CA ALA A 26 41.77 -16.87 -18.52
C ALA A 26 42.52 -16.83 -17.19
N LEU A 27 41.79 -16.64 -16.08
CA LEU A 27 42.36 -16.60 -14.73
C LEU A 27 42.95 -17.95 -14.32
N VAL A 28 42.23 -19.06 -14.55
CA VAL A 28 42.74 -20.42 -14.28
C VAL A 28 43.94 -20.78 -15.18
N ARG A 29 43.99 -20.28 -16.42
CA ARG A 29 45.16 -20.47 -17.30
C ARG A 29 46.40 -19.70 -16.83
N GLN A 30 46.23 -18.49 -16.31
CA GLN A 30 47.34 -17.68 -15.80
C GLN A 30 47.81 -18.15 -14.41
N PHE A 31 46.89 -18.65 -13.58
CA PHE A 31 47.16 -19.09 -12.21
C PHE A 31 46.57 -20.50 -11.96
N PRO A 32 47.27 -21.56 -12.39
CA PRO A 32 46.77 -22.94 -12.27
C PRO A 32 46.67 -23.45 -10.83
N ASN A 33 47.18 -22.69 -9.85
CA ASN A 33 47.03 -22.93 -8.42
C ASN A 33 45.73 -22.34 -7.83
N ILE A 34 44.88 -21.68 -8.65
CA ILE A 34 43.61 -21.09 -8.22
C ILE A 34 42.44 -21.94 -8.72
N THR A 35 41.58 -22.37 -7.79
CA THR A 35 40.29 -22.99 -8.12
C THR A 35 39.21 -21.91 -8.14
N THR A 36 38.59 -21.67 -9.30
CA THR A 36 37.46 -20.72 -9.42
C THR A 36 36.15 -21.48 -9.28
N VAL A 37 35.26 -20.99 -8.42
CA VAL A 37 33.91 -21.54 -8.22
C VAL A 37 32.89 -20.49 -8.66
N ASP A 38 32.14 -20.79 -9.72
CA ASP A 38 31.10 -19.90 -10.23
C ASP A 38 29.83 -20.02 -9.37
N MET A 39 29.54 -18.97 -8.60
CA MET A 39 28.36 -18.88 -7.73
C MET A 39 27.16 -18.21 -8.43
N THR A 40 27.29 -17.82 -9.71
CA THR A 40 26.27 -17.05 -10.44
C THR A 40 24.94 -17.80 -10.52
N ALA A 41 24.96 -19.08 -10.89
CA ALA A 41 23.74 -19.89 -11.00
C ALA A 41 23.06 -20.09 -9.64
N THR A 42 23.85 -20.31 -8.58
CA THR A 42 23.36 -20.48 -7.21
C THR A 42 22.72 -19.21 -6.68
N ILE A 43 23.38 -18.05 -6.85
CA ILE A 43 22.83 -16.75 -6.45
C ILE A 43 21.56 -16.44 -7.24
N ALA A 44 21.55 -16.67 -8.55
CA ALA A 44 20.35 -16.47 -9.39
C ALA A 44 19.20 -17.42 -9.01
N GLN A 45 19.49 -18.61 -8.52
CA GLN A 45 18.46 -19.52 -7.98
C GLN A 45 17.90 -18.98 -6.66
N ILE A 46 18.75 -18.52 -5.74
CA ILE A 46 18.31 -17.93 -4.48
C ILE A 46 17.45 -16.69 -4.74
N GLN A 47 17.87 -15.81 -5.65
CA GLN A 47 17.09 -14.63 -6.05
C GLN A 47 15.70 -15.02 -6.57
N ARG A 48 15.61 -16.01 -7.47
CA ARG A 48 14.31 -16.50 -7.96
C ARG A 48 13.39 -17.03 -6.86
N VAL A 49 13.95 -17.74 -5.87
CA VAL A 49 13.18 -18.23 -4.73
C VAL A 49 12.71 -17.06 -3.86
N LEU A 50 13.58 -16.09 -3.59
CA LEU A 50 13.22 -14.88 -2.85
C LEU A 50 12.13 -14.08 -3.55
N ASP A 51 12.23 -13.89 -4.86
CA ASP A 51 11.20 -13.21 -5.67
C ASP A 51 9.84 -13.93 -5.59
N GLN A 52 9.86 -15.27 -5.63
CA GLN A 52 8.65 -16.07 -5.49
C GLN A 52 8.03 -15.94 -4.09
N VAL A 53 8.85 -15.90 -3.04
CA VAL A 53 8.38 -15.69 -1.66
C VAL A 53 7.82 -14.28 -1.48
N ILE A 54 8.50 -13.26 -2.00
CA ILE A 54 8.03 -11.86 -1.99
C ILE A 54 6.67 -11.79 -2.68
N GLY A 55 6.53 -12.35 -3.88
CA GLY A 55 5.26 -12.36 -4.60
C GLY A 55 4.13 -13.06 -3.85
N ALA A 56 4.42 -14.17 -3.16
CA ALA A 56 3.43 -14.85 -2.32
C ALA A 56 2.97 -13.99 -1.13
N VAL A 57 3.91 -13.30 -0.46
CA VAL A 57 3.60 -12.40 0.66
C VAL A 57 2.83 -11.16 0.17
N GLU A 58 3.21 -10.58 -0.98
CA GLU A 58 2.48 -9.47 -1.60
C GLU A 58 1.04 -9.85 -1.95
N PHE A 59 0.84 -11.05 -2.49
CA PHE A 59 -0.51 -11.56 -2.76
C PHE A 59 -1.33 -11.69 -1.46
N LEU A 60 -0.74 -12.27 -0.41
CA LEU A 60 -1.41 -12.40 0.89
C LEU A 60 -1.74 -11.02 1.48
N PHE A 61 -0.81 -10.06 1.38
CA PHE A 61 -1.04 -8.68 1.79
C PHE A 61 -2.19 -8.02 1.01
N ALA A 62 -2.20 -8.11 -0.32
CA ALA A 62 -3.26 -7.55 -1.14
C ALA A 62 -4.63 -8.21 -0.85
N PHE A 63 -4.64 -9.53 -0.68
CA PHE A 63 -5.84 -10.29 -0.35
C PHE A 63 -6.39 -9.88 1.03
N THR A 64 -5.54 -9.82 2.05
CA THR A 64 -5.94 -9.42 3.42
C THR A 64 -6.42 -7.97 3.46
N LEU A 65 -5.78 -7.06 2.72
CA LEU A 65 -6.23 -5.69 2.58
C LEU A 65 -7.63 -5.61 1.93
N ALA A 66 -7.85 -6.37 0.85
CA ALA A 66 -9.14 -6.44 0.17
C ALA A 66 -10.23 -7.02 1.09
N ALA A 67 -9.94 -8.11 1.81
CA ALA A 67 -10.86 -8.69 2.79
C ALA A 67 -11.19 -7.69 3.91
N GLY A 68 -10.19 -7.00 4.45
CA GLY A 68 -10.37 -5.94 5.44
C GLY A 68 -11.25 -4.80 4.94
N MET A 69 -11.09 -4.40 3.68
CA MET A 69 -11.94 -3.38 3.04
C MET A 69 -13.38 -3.85 2.88
N VAL A 70 -13.61 -5.12 2.49
CA VAL A 70 -14.96 -5.70 2.41
C VAL A 70 -15.61 -5.75 3.80
N VAL A 71 -14.87 -6.16 4.83
CA VAL A 71 -15.36 -6.18 6.22
C VAL A 71 -15.67 -4.76 6.71
N LEU A 72 -14.79 -3.79 6.46
CA LEU A 72 -15.04 -2.38 6.79
C LEU A 72 -16.29 -1.85 6.08
N PHE A 73 -16.45 -2.17 4.80
CA PHE A 73 -17.63 -1.79 4.03
C PHE A 73 -18.90 -2.39 4.63
N ALA A 74 -18.90 -3.69 4.92
CA ALA A 74 -20.03 -4.38 5.55
C ALA A 74 -20.37 -3.78 6.94
N ALA A 75 -19.36 -3.42 7.74
CA ALA A 75 -19.57 -2.77 9.03
C ALA A 75 -20.14 -1.35 8.88
N VAL A 76 -19.65 -0.56 7.92
CA VAL A 76 -20.16 0.79 7.64
C VAL A 76 -21.59 0.74 7.08
N THR A 77 -21.91 -0.21 6.20
CA THR A 77 -23.28 -0.37 5.69
C THR A 77 -24.22 -0.86 6.80
N ALA A 78 -23.79 -1.81 7.63
CA ALA A 78 -24.59 -2.31 8.76
C ALA A 78 -24.92 -1.20 9.78
N THR A 79 -23.91 -0.40 10.17
CA THR A 79 -24.13 0.75 11.08
C THR A 79 -25.01 1.84 10.47
N ARG A 80 -24.99 1.99 9.13
CA ARG A 80 -25.91 2.88 8.41
C ARG A 80 -27.32 2.33 8.30
N GLU A 81 -27.50 1.01 8.20
CA GLU A 81 -28.80 0.36 8.17
C GLU A 81 -29.48 0.34 9.54
N GLU A 82 -28.74 0.13 10.62
CA GLU A 82 -29.22 0.28 12.00
C GLU A 82 -29.63 1.74 12.28
N ARG A 83 -28.77 2.72 11.98
CA ARG A 83 -29.16 4.13 12.07
C ARG A 83 -30.30 4.51 11.12
N ALA A 84 -30.40 3.92 9.93
CA ALA A 84 -31.51 4.22 9.02
C ALA A 84 -32.86 3.65 9.51
N ARG A 85 -32.84 2.56 10.29
CA ARG A 85 -34.03 2.02 10.98
C ARG A 85 -34.42 2.89 12.18
N GLU A 86 -33.44 3.47 12.88
CA GLU A 86 -33.66 4.36 14.03
C GLU A 86 -34.00 5.82 13.64
N PHE A 87 -33.44 6.33 12.53
CA PHE A 87 -33.69 7.68 11.98
C PHE A 87 -34.92 7.81 11.08
N ALA A 88 -35.62 6.70 10.78
CA ALA A 88 -36.80 6.73 9.91
C ALA A 88 -37.92 7.66 10.44
N THR A 89 -37.90 8.03 11.72
CA THR A 89 -38.88 8.91 12.35
C THR A 89 -38.37 10.33 12.68
N ALA A 90 -37.06 10.58 12.80
CA ALA A 90 -36.54 11.89 13.27
C ALA A 90 -35.71 12.70 12.23
N THR A 91 -34.97 12.04 11.33
CA THR A 91 -33.93 12.68 10.47
C THR A 91 -34.41 13.52 9.29
N ARG A 92 -35.63 13.26 8.82
CA ARG A 92 -36.07 13.75 7.50
C ARG A 92 -36.42 15.23 7.50
N GLU A 93 -36.85 15.78 8.64
CA GLU A 93 -37.29 17.17 8.73
C GLU A 93 -36.11 18.16 8.77
N GLU A 94 -35.02 17.80 9.47
CA GLU A 94 -33.88 18.71 9.67
C GLU A 94 -33.06 18.90 8.38
N ARG A 95 -32.74 17.81 7.66
CA ARG A 95 -31.97 17.91 6.41
C ARG A 95 -32.78 18.48 5.24
N ALA A 96 -34.10 18.26 5.23
CA ALA A 96 -34.97 18.86 4.22
C ALA A 96 -35.08 20.38 4.39
N ARG A 97 -35.05 20.90 5.63
CA ARG A 97 -35.00 22.34 5.91
C ARG A 97 -33.69 22.98 5.45
N GLU A 98 -32.54 22.38 5.72
CA GLU A 98 -31.25 22.90 5.24
C GLU A 98 -31.18 22.94 3.70
N PHE A 99 -31.66 21.89 3.03
CA PHE A 99 -31.72 21.85 1.57
C PHE A 99 -32.71 22.85 0.98
N ALA A 100 -33.85 23.05 1.63
CA ALA A 100 -34.86 24.03 1.22
C ALA A 100 -34.36 25.47 1.44
N ILE A 101 -33.65 25.75 2.53
CA ILE A 101 -33.04 27.06 2.83
C ILE A 101 -31.91 27.35 1.83
N MET A 102 -31.03 26.39 1.55
CA MET A 102 -29.96 26.55 0.55
C MET A 102 -30.52 26.78 -0.86
N ARG A 103 -31.64 26.14 -1.21
CA ARG A 103 -32.32 26.33 -2.49
C ARG A 103 -33.11 27.64 -2.57
N ALA A 104 -33.65 28.13 -1.45
CA ALA A 104 -34.27 29.46 -1.34
C ALA A 104 -33.23 30.60 -1.40
N MET A 105 -31.99 30.33 -0.98
CA MET A 105 -30.85 31.28 -0.97
C MET A 105 -29.98 31.25 -2.24
N GLY A 106 -30.33 30.44 -3.25
CA GLY A 106 -29.58 30.37 -4.52
C GLY A 106 -28.20 29.68 -4.44
N ALA A 107 -27.94 28.92 -3.36
CA ALA A 107 -26.65 28.29 -3.15
C ALA A 107 -26.40 27.18 -4.20
N ARG A 108 -25.36 27.37 -5.03
CA ARG A 108 -24.94 26.38 -6.03
C ARG A 108 -24.46 25.11 -5.31
N ALA A 109 -25.12 23.98 -5.55
CA ALA A 109 -24.69 22.63 -5.15
C ALA A 109 -23.24 22.27 -5.56
N SER A 110 -22.59 23.08 -6.40
CA SER A 110 -21.19 22.95 -6.76
C SER A 110 -20.22 23.32 -5.64
N LEU A 111 -20.54 24.31 -4.78
CA LEU A 111 -19.63 24.74 -3.70
C LEU A 111 -19.53 23.67 -2.61
N LEU A 112 -20.68 23.10 -2.20
CA LEU A 112 -20.72 22.01 -1.22
C LEU A 112 -19.94 20.77 -1.69
N ARG A 113 -20.03 20.44 -2.99
CA ARG A 113 -19.24 19.36 -3.60
C ARG A 113 -17.75 19.66 -3.65
N GLN A 114 -17.34 20.92 -3.79
CA GLN A 114 -15.93 21.29 -3.76
C GLN A 114 -15.35 21.15 -2.35
N VAL A 115 -16.03 21.69 -1.33
CA VAL A 115 -15.57 21.61 0.07
C VAL A 115 -15.40 20.15 0.51
N GLN A 116 -16.41 19.31 0.26
CA GLN A 116 -16.35 17.87 0.59
C GLN A 116 -15.16 17.15 -0.09
N ARG A 117 -14.83 17.51 -1.34
CA ARG A 117 -13.68 16.94 -2.05
C ARG A 117 -12.37 17.36 -1.42
N TYR A 118 -12.23 18.62 -1.02
CA TYR A 118 -11.02 19.11 -0.34
C TYR A 118 -10.82 18.45 1.01
N GLU A 119 -11.88 18.23 1.78
CA GLU A 119 -11.81 17.50 3.06
C GLU A 119 -11.37 16.04 2.85
N LEU A 120 -12.01 15.32 1.92
CA LEU A 120 -11.64 13.93 1.61
C LEU A 120 -10.22 13.82 1.08
N ALA A 121 -9.81 14.74 0.19
CA ALA A 121 -8.44 14.79 -0.31
C ALA A 121 -7.45 15.08 0.83
N GLY A 122 -7.75 16.01 1.73
CA GLY A 122 -6.90 16.35 2.88
C GLY A 122 -6.73 15.18 3.84
N VAL A 123 -7.83 14.50 4.20
CA VAL A 123 -7.78 13.30 5.06
C VAL A 123 -7.02 12.17 4.36
N GLY A 124 -7.27 11.94 3.07
CA GLY A 124 -6.57 10.93 2.30
C GLY A 124 -5.07 11.20 2.15
N LEU A 125 -4.67 12.46 1.94
CA LEU A 125 -3.26 12.89 1.93
C LEU A 125 -2.59 12.55 3.26
N LEU A 126 -3.19 12.95 4.38
CA LEU A 126 -2.64 12.71 5.72
C LEU A 126 -2.55 11.22 6.05
N ALA A 127 -3.59 10.44 5.72
CA ALA A 127 -3.61 9.01 5.94
C ALA A 127 -2.52 8.30 5.09
N GLY A 128 -2.41 8.68 3.82
CA GLY A 128 -1.39 8.15 2.90
C GLY A 128 0.03 8.51 3.34
N PHE A 129 0.26 9.74 3.78
CA PHE A 129 1.52 10.20 4.36
C PHE A 129 1.91 9.37 5.58
N LEU A 130 0.98 9.21 6.53
CA LEU A 130 1.26 8.47 7.76
C LEU A 130 1.55 6.99 7.47
N ALA A 131 0.76 6.35 6.60
CA ALA A 131 0.95 4.96 6.21
C ALA A 131 2.32 4.72 5.56
N SER A 132 2.73 5.61 4.66
CA SER A 132 4.01 5.50 3.95
C SER A 132 5.22 5.79 4.84
N VAL A 133 5.11 6.74 5.77
CA VAL A 133 6.15 6.97 6.80
C VAL A 133 6.27 5.74 7.70
N MET A 134 5.16 5.17 8.16
CA MET A 134 5.18 3.96 8.99
C MET A 134 5.76 2.76 8.24
N ALA A 135 5.34 2.52 6.99
CA ALA A 135 5.87 1.45 6.16
C ALA A 135 7.38 1.61 5.93
N SER A 136 7.84 2.83 5.64
CA SER A 136 9.26 3.13 5.46
C SER A 136 10.06 2.95 6.76
N GLY A 137 9.52 3.39 7.89
CA GLY A 137 10.14 3.24 9.20
C GLY A 137 10.28 1.79 9.62
N VAL A 138 9.23 0.98 9.43
CA VAL A 138 9.26 -0.47 9.70
C VAL A 138 10.22 -1.17 8.75
N GLY A 139 10.17 -0.86 7.45
CA GLY A 139 11.10 -1.41 6.47
C GLY A 139 12.56 -1.09 6.80
N TRP A 140 12.83 0.13 7.28
CA TRP A 140 14.16 0.56 7.68
C TRP A 140 14.64 -0.15 8.94
N ALA A 141 13.77 -0.27 9.95
CA ALA A 141 14.09 -1.03 11.15
C ALA A 141 14.41 -2.48 10.82
N LEU A 142 13.61 -3.13 9.95
CA LEU A 142 13.85 -4.51 9.56
C LEU A 142 15.17 -4.65 8.79
N ALA A 143 15.44 -3.76 7.84
CA ALA A 143 16.70 -3.72 7.09
C ALA A 143 17.91 -3.58 8.03
N ARG A 144 17.84 -2.67 9.00
CA ARG A 144 18.96 -2.35 9.89
C ARG A 144 19.19 -3.36 11.00
N PHE A 145 18.12 -3.91 11.60
CA PHE A 145 18.20 -4.76 12.80
C PHE A 145 18.06 -6.25 12.52
N VAL A 146 17.35 -6.65 11.45
CA VAL A 146 17.13 -8.09 11.14
C VAL A 146 18.05 -8.54 10.01
N PHE A 147 18.21 -7.72 8.97
CA PHE A 147 18.96 -8.11 7.78
C PHE A 147 20.37 -7.50 7.69
N GLU A 148 20.71 -6.57 8.59
CA GLU A 148 22.00 -5.87 8.61
C GLU A 148 22.38 -5.21 7.27
N PHE A 149 21.38 -4.71 6.54
CA PHE A 149 21.57 -4.00 5.27
C PHE A 149 21.61 -2.48 5.46
N ASP A 150 22.53 -1.83 4.75
CA ASP A 150 22.58 -0.37 4.61
C ASP A 150 21.52 0.09 3.60
N TRP A 151 20.25 0.07 4.03
CA TRP A 151 19.12 0.54 3.23
C TRP A 151 18.79 2.01 3.52
N VAL A 152 18.73 2.81 2.46
CA VAL A 152 18.40 4.24 2.53
C VAL A 152 16.92 4.45 2.22
N VAL A 153 16.21 5.13 3.13
CA VAL A 153 14.80 5.48 2.92
C VAL A 153 14.67 6.52 1.82
N SER A 154 13.87 6.23 0.80
CA SER A 154 13.57 7.18 -0.27
C SER A 154 12.52 8.20 0.17
N LEU A 155 12.85 9.49 0.09
CA LEU A 155 11.92 10.60 0.42
C LEU A 155 10.72 10.68 -0.53
N TRP A 156 10.73 9.96 -1.65
CA TRP A 156 9.60 9.91 -2.58
C TRP A 156 8.45 9.03 -2.08
N VAL A 157 8.72 8.07 -1.19
CA VAL A 157 7.72 7.12 -0.69
C VAL A 157 6.60 7.84 0.08
N PRO A 158 6.90 8.77 1.02
CA PRO A 158 5.86 9.57 1.68
C PRO A 158 5.00 10.40 0.74
N LEU A 159 5.62 11.00 -0.29
CA LEU A 159 4.92 11.85 -1.25
C LEU A 159 3.94 11.03 -2.11
N LEU A 160 4.41 9.91 -2.66
CA LEU A 160 3.58 9.00 -3.45
C LEU A 160 2.47 8.37 -2.59
N GLY A 161 2.80 7.95 -1.36
CA GLY A 161 1.82 7.42 -0.41
C GLY A 161 0.70 8.42 -0.12
N SER A 162 1.05 9.68 0.10
CA SER A 162 0.07 10.76 0.29
C SER A 162 -0.85 10.90 -0.91
N LEU A 163 -0.29 11.00 -2.12
CA LEU A 163 -1.06 11.16 -3.36
C LEU A 163 -2.01 9.99 -3.61
N VAL A 164 -1.53 8.76 -3.39
CA VAL A 164 -2.35 7.54 -3.51
C VAL A 164 -3.46 7.54 -2.45
N GLY A 165 -3.16 7.91 -1.21
CA GLY A 165 -4.16 8.01 -0.14
C GLY A 165 -5.25 9.03 -0.45
N ALA A 166 -4.89 10.19 -1.00
CA ALA A 166 -5.82 11.21 -1.47
C ALA A 166 -6.74 10.70 -2.58
N LEU A 167 -6.16 10.02 -3.57
CA LEU A 167 -6.90 9.43 -4.68
C LEU A 167 -7.89 8.37 -4.18
N LEU A 168 -7.45 7.47 -3.31
CA LEU A 168 -8.31 6.43 -2.72
C LEU A 168 -9.46 7.02 -1.91
N ALA A 169 -9.20 8.05 -1.09
CA ALA A 169 -10.25 8.73 -0.33
C ALA A 169 -11.28 9.40 -1.26
N LEU A 170 -10.83 10.07 -2.32
CA LEU A 170 -11.72 10.67 -3.33
C LEU A 170 -12.57 9.63 -4.06
N LEU A 171 -11.98 8.49 -4.44
CA LEU A 171 -12.70 7.38 -5.08
C LEU A 171 -13.75 6.78 -4.14
N ALA A 172 -13.39 6.53 -2.87
CA ALA A 172 -14.32 6.03 -1.86
C ALA A 172 -15.49 7.00 -1.63
N GLY A 173 -15.21 8.31 -1.55
CA GLY A 173 -16.22 9.35 -1.43
C GLY A 173 -17.17 9.42 -2.64
N TRP A 174 -16.65 9.17 -3.85
CA TRP A 174 -17.48 9.15 -5.06
C TRP A 174 -18.40 7.93 -5.13
N TRP A 175 -17.93 6.75 -4.72
CA TRP A 175 -18.77 5.55 -4.61
C TRP A 175 -19.86 5.71 -3.56
N GLY A 176 -19.55 6.23 -2.37
CA GLY A 176 -20.53 6.47 -1.31
C GLY A 176 -21.64 7.46 -1.71
N LEU A 177 -21.35 8.44 -2.58
CA LEU A 177 -22.34 9.39 -3.06
C LEU A 177 -23.25 8.79 -4.16
N ARG A 178 -22.72 7.91 -5.01
CA ARG A 178 -23.51 7.19 -6.04
C ARG A 178 -24.52 6.24 -5.42
N GLU A 179 -24.13 5.54 -4.35
CA GLU A 179 -25.00 4.57 -3.66
C GLU A 179 -26.20 5.24 -2.97
N VAL A 180 -26.04 6.47 -2.47
CA VAL A 180 -27.12 7.25 -1.86
C VAL A 180 -28.12 7.78 -2.89
N LEU A 181 -27.68 8.14 -4.11
CA LEU A 181 -28.57 8.62 -5.17
C LEU A 181 -29.34 7.51 -5.90
N GLN A 182 -28.88 6.25 -5.84
CA GLN A 182 -29.53 5.13 -6.51
C GLN A 182 -30.63 4.45 -5.71
N ARG A 183 -30.90 4.85 -4.45
CA ARG A 183 -32.09 4.37 -3.73
C ARG A 183 -33.34 5.02 -4.33
N PRO A 184 -34.23 4.27 -5.00
CA PRO A 184 -35.41 4.84 -5.64
C PRO A 184 -36.34 5.44 -4.58
N VAL A 185 -36.68 6.73 -4.74
CA VAL A 185 -37.62 7.49 -3.88
C VAL A 185 -39.01 6.82 -3.75
N VAL A 186 -39.30 5.85 -4.62
CA VAL A 186 -40.56 5.10 -4.63
C VAL A 186 -40.74 4.21 -3.39
N GLU A 187 -39.66 3.71 -2.77
CA GLU A 187 -39.76 2.95 -1.52
C GLU A 187 -39.98 3.82 -0.28
N THR A 188 -39.54 5.09 -0.31
CA THR A 188 -39.76 6.04 0.78
C THR A 188 -41.17 6.62 0.78
N LEU A 189 -41.85 6.69 -0.37
CA LEU A 189 -43.27 7.10 -0.46
C LEU A 189 -44.23 5.95 -0.11
N ARG A 190 -43.93 4.70 -0.49
CA ARG A 190 -44.82 3.55 -0.18
C ARG A 190 -44.92 3.21 1.31
N LYS A 191 -43.93 3.62 2.12
CA LYS A 191 -43.94 3.47 3.60
C LYS A 191 -44.55 4.65 4.36
N ALA A 192 -44.94 5.73 3.69
CA ALA A 192 -45.58 6.89 4.32
C ALA A 192 -47.11 6.90 4.13
N VAL A 193 -47.65 5.94 3.37
CA VAL A 193 -49.08 5.84 3.02
C VAL A 193 -49.75 4.61 3.67
N VAL A 194 -48.99 3.75 4.35
CA VAL A 194 -49.50 2.64 5.18
C VAL A 194 -49.01 2.85 6.60
#